data_AF-A0A511X462-F1
#
_entry.id   AF-A0A511X462-F1
#
_cell.length_a   1.000
_cell.length_b   1.000
_cell.length_c   1.000
_cell.angle_alpha   90.00
_cell.angle_beta   90.00
_cell.angle_gamma   90.00
#
_symmetry.space_group_name_H-M   'P 1'
#
loop_
_entity.id
_entity.type
_entity.pdbx_description
1 polymer ?
#
loop_
_entity_poly.entity_id
_entity_poly.type
_entity_poly.pdbx_seq_one_letter_code
_entity_poly.pdbx_strand_id
1 'polypeptide(L)' 'MFVDLGVQAAINITSHVVFIIITWRALQSLRLDVLFKKHKEKEIQLFMIILTIVIASVLSHFFIDLLTWSRQLLYLL' A
#
# COMPACT_ATOMS: atom_id res chain seq x y z
N MET A 1 -11.65 24.18 -6.20
CA MET A 1 -12.18 23.08 -7.04
C MET A 1 -11.06 22.28 -7.73
N PHE A 2 -10.37 22.79 -8.75
CA PHE A 2 -9.28 22.01 -9.40
C PHE A 2 -8.06 21.80 -8.50
N VAL A 3 -7.72 22.78 -7.66
CA VAL A 3 -6.60 22.68 -6.70
C VAL A 3 -6.86 21.57 -5.68
N ASP A 4 -8.09 21.47 -5.16
CA ASP A 4 -8.46 20.44 -4.18
C ASP A 4 -8.34 19.02 -4.77
N LEU A 5 -8.75 18.84 -6.03
CA LEU A 5 -8.58 17.58 -6.76
C LEU A 5 -7.10 17.23 -6.94
N GLY A 6 -6.26 18.22 -7.30
CA GLY A 6 -4.82 18.02 -7.46
C GLY A 6 -4.13 17.64 -6.14
N VAL A 7 -4.49 18.31 -5.04
CA VAL A 7 -3.96 18.00 -3.70
C VAL A 7 -4.40 16.60 -3.26
N GLN A 8 -5.66 16.23 -3.46
CA GLN A 8 -6.14 14.88 -3.15
C GLN A 8 -5.44 13.81 -3.98
N ALA A 9 -5.21 14.04 -5.28
CA ALA A 9 -4.45 13.12 -6.12
C ALA A 9 -3.00 12.97 -5.62
N ALA A 10 -2.33 14.07 -5.27
CA ALA A 10 -0.98 14.03 -4.73
C ALA A 10 -0.90 13.24 -3.42
N ILE A 11 -1.82 13.48 -2.48
CA ILE A 11 -1.90 12.75 -1.20
C ILE A 11 -2.09 11.24 -1.45
N ASN A 12 -3.01 10.87 -2.33
CA ASN A 12 -3.26 9.46 -2.67
C ASN A 12 -2.01 8.81 -3.27
N ILE A 13 -1.41 9.43 -4.30
CA ILE A 13 -0.19 8.89 -4.95
C ILE A 13 0.94 8.72 -3.93
N THR A 14 1.19 9.74 -3.10
CA THR A 14 2.23 9.67 -2.08
C THR A 14 1.96 8.55 -1.08
N SER A 15 0.72 8.40 -0.62
CA SER A 15 0.33 7.30 0.29
C SER A 15 0.62 5.92 -0.34
N HIS A 16 0.15 5.68 -1.57
CA HIS A 16 0.39 4.40 -2.25
C HIS A 16 1.88 4.10 -2.41
N VAL A 17 2.69 5.08 -2.83
CA VAL A 17 4.14 4.88 -3.01
C VAL A 17 4.83 4.53 -1.69
N VAL A 18 4.49 5.24 -0.60
CA VAL A 18 5.04 4.97 0.73
C VAL A 18 4.68 3.56 1.19
N PHE A 19 3.41 3.16 1.07
CA PHE A 19 2.99 1.82 1.47
C PHE A 19 3.55 0.71 0.58
N ILE A 20 3.79 0.95 -0.71
CA ILE A 20 4.48 0.00 -1.59
C ILE A 20 5.90 -0.26 -1.06
N ILE A 21 6.66 0.79 -0.74
CA ILE A 21 8.04 0.66 -0.24
C ILE A 21 8.05 -0.10 1.10
N ILE A 22 7.17 0.26 2.02
CA ILE A 22 7.08 -0.40 3.34
C ILE A 22 6.69 -1.87 3.18
N THR A 23 5.66 -2.16 2.39
CA THR A 23 5.15 -3.51 2.16
C THR A 23 6.20 -4.38 1.47
N TRP A 24 6.87 -3.85 0.46
CA TRP A 24 7.94 -4.56 -0.25
C TRP A 24 9.06 -4.96 0.71
N ARG A 25 9.52 -4.04 1.57
CA ARG A 25 10.55 -4.34 2.59
C ARG A 25 10.05 -5.35 3.62
N ALA A 26 8.80 -5.26 4.04
CA ALA A 26 8.20 -6.21 4.97
C ALA A 26 8.13 -7.62 4.36
N LEU A 27 7.67 -7.74 3.12
CA LEU A 27 7.56 -9.02 2.43
C LEU A 27 8.93 -9.66 2.14
N GLN A 28 9.96 -8.86 1.85
CA GLN A 28 11.32 -9.38 1.69
C GLN A 28 11.89 -10.03 2.96
N SER A 29 11.41 -9.64 4.15
CA SER A 29 11.83 -10.27 5.40
C SER A 29 11.19 -11.66 5.60
N LEU A 30 10.14 -11.98 4.84
CA LEU A 30 9.51 -13.29 4.86
C LEU A 30 10.34 -14.27 4.04
N ARG A 31 10.61 -15.45 4.58
CA ARG A 31 11.30 -16.54 3.87
C ARG A 31 10.33 -17.24 2.91
N LEU A 32 9.87 -16.53 1.89
CA LEU A 32 8.96 -17.07 0.88
C LEU A 32 9.58 -18.26 0.14
N ASP A 33 10.91 -18.34 0.05
CA ASP A 33 11.64 -19.47 -0.53
C ASP A 33 11.33 -20.83 0.14
N VAL A 34 10.84 -20.82 1.39
CA VAL A 34 10.44 -22.04 2.12
C VAL A 34 9.03 -22.49 1.74
N LEU A 35 8.17 -21.56 1.31
CA LEU A 35 6.79 -21.84 0.90
C LEU A 35 6.69 -22.36 -0.54
N PHE A 36 7.65 -22.01 -1.39
CA PHE A 36 7.66 -22.39 -2.80
C PHE A 36 8.62 -23.57 -3.07
N LYS A 37 8.32 -24.35 -4.11
CA LYS A 37 9.18 -25.48 -4.53
C LYS A 37 10.55 -24.96 -5.02
N LYS A 38 11.61 -25.75 -4.83
CA LYS A 38 12.97 -25.41 -5.29
C LYS A 38 12.98 -25.08 -6.80
N HIS A 39 13.79 -24.08 -7.20
CA HIS A 39 13.99 -23.57 -8.57
C HIS A 39 12.85 -22.72 -9.16
N LYS A 40 12.03 -22.08 -8.31
CA LYS A 40 10.90 -21.24 -8.72
C LYS A 40 11.10 -19.75 -8.46
N GLU A 41 12.34 -19.26 -8.56
CA GLU A 41 12.72 -17.87 -8.18
C GLU A 41 11.89 -16.80 -8.90
N LYS A 42 11.61 -16.98 -10.21
CA LYS A 42 10.78 -16.05 -10.98
C LYS A 42 9.33 -16.03 -10.53
N GLU A 43 8.77 -17.19 -10.16
CA GLU A 43 7.39 -17.27 -9.66
C GLU A 43 7.27 -16.63 -8.28
N ILE A 44 8.27 -16.81 -7.41
CA ILE A 44 8.35 -16.16 -6.09
C ILE A 44 8.39 -14.63 -6.26
N GLN A 45 9.23 -14.13 -7.17
CA GLN A 45 9.33 -12.69 -7.41
C GLN A 45 8.02 -12.11 -7.95
N LEU A 46 7.38 -12.78 -8.91
CA LEU A 46 6.07 -12.36 -9.43
C LEU A 46 5.02 -12.33 -8.31
N PHE A 47 5.00 -13.37 -7.47
CA PHE A 47 4.10 -13.44 -6.33
C PHE A 47 4.34 -12.30 -5.33
N MET A 48 5.61 -11.98 -5.01
CA MET A 48 5.94 -10.84 -4.14
C MET A 48 5.43 -9.52 -4.70
N ILE A 49 5.57 -9.27 -6.01
CA ILE A 49 5.10 -8.03 -6.64
C ILE A 49 3.58 -7.92 -6.51
N ILE A 50 2.85 -9.00 -6.84
CA ILE A 50 1.38 -9.03 -6.73
C ILE A 50 0.96 -8.78 -5.28
N LEU A 51 1.58 -9.50 -4.34
CA LEU A 51 1.25 -9.37 -2.91
C LEU A 51 1.55 -7.97 -2.38
N THR A 52 2.65 -7.36 -2.84
CA THR A 52 3.00 -5.98 -2.51
C THR A 52 1.93 -5.02 -2.96
N ILE A 53 1.48 -5.11 -4.21
CA ILE A 53 0.46 -4.21 -4.75
C ILE A 53 -0.86 -4.36 -4.00
N VAL A 54 -1.28 -5.60 -3.70
CA VAL A 54 -2.52 -5.88 -2.97
C VAL A 54 -2.47 -5.31 -1.56
N ILE A 55 -1.45 -5.67 -0.78
CA ILE A 55 -1.33 -5.22 0.62
C ILE A 55 -1.14 -3.70 0.68
N ALA A 56 -0.26 -3.14 -0.15
CA ALA A 56 -0.01 -1.70 -0.15
C ALA A 56 -1.25 -0.89 -0.55
N SER A 57 -2.06 -1.38 -1.49
CA SER A 57 -3.31 -0.71 -1.87
C SER A 57 -4.30 -0.71 -0.71
N VAL A 58 -4.48 -1.85 -0.03
CA VAL A 58 -5.36 -1.96 1.13
C VAL A 58 -4.91 -1.02 2.26
N LEU A 59 -3.61 -1.02 2.59
CA LEU A 59 -3.06 -0.15 3.63
C LEU A 59 -3.18 1.34 3.27
N SER A 60 -2.93 1.69 2.01
CA SER A 60 -3.06 3.07 1.54
C SER A 60 -4.51 3.56 1.60
N HIS A 61 -5.47 2.77 1.10
CA HIS A 61 -6.90 3.12 1.20
C HIS A 61 -7.33 3.28 2.65
N PHE A 62 -7.01 2.31 3.50
CA PHE A 62 -7.29 2.38 4.92
C PHE A 62 -6.72 3.65 5.56
N PHE A 63 -5.48 4.02 5.24
CA PHE A 63 -4.83 5.21 5.79
C PHE A 63 -5.53 6.51 5.36
N ILE A 64 -5.87 6.63 4.07
CA ILE A 64 -6.59 7.81 3.55
C ILE A 64 -8.02 7.89 4.13
N ASP A 65 -8.72 6.78 4.24
CA ASP A 65 -10.05 6.71 4.84
C ASP A 65 -10.00 7.14 6.30
N LEU A 66 -9.02 6.65 7.07
CA LEU A 66 -8.82 7.04 8.46
C LEU A 66 -8.53 8.54 8.59
N LEU A 67 -7.67 9.11 7.75
CA LEU A 67 -7.42 10.55 7.73
C LEU A 67 -8.67 11.35 7.38
N THR A 68 -9.48 10.85 6.46
CA THR A 68 -10.73 11.50 6.03
C THR A 68 -11.76 11.48 7.14
N TRP A 69 -12.01 10.33 7.76
CA TRP A 69 -12.93 10.21 8.89
C TRP A 69 -12.46 11.04 10.09
N SER A 70 -11.14 11.10 10.35
CA SER A 70 -10.59 11.94 11.41
C SER A 70 -10.89 13.43 11.21
N ARG A 71 -10.86 13.91 9.96
CA ARG A 71 -11.28 15.30 9.65
C ARG A 71 -12.78 15.47 9.78
N GLN A 72 -13.56 14.46 9.37
CA GLN A 72 -15.02 14.52 9.46
C GLN A 72 -15.52 14.56 10.91
N LEU A 73 -14.82 13.90 11.84
CA LEU A 73 -15.13 13.97 13.27
C LEU A 73 -15.13 15.40 13.81
N LEU A 74 -14.35 16.31 13.21
CA LEU A 74 -14.34 17.72 13.63
C LEU A 74 -15.66 18.43 13.37
N TYR A 75 -16.52 17.93 12.47
CA TYR A 75 -17.86 18.49 12.25
C TYR A 75 -18.88 18.13 13.34
N LEU A 76 -18.51 17.26 14.29
CA LEU A 76 -19.35 16.94 15.47
C LEU A 76 -19.19 17.96 16.62
N LEU A 77 -18.16 18.80 16.57
CA LEU A 77 -17.88 19.88 17.52
C LEU A 77 -18.48 21.20 17.02
#